data_AF-A0A7X6Y6K2-F1
#
_entry.id   AF-A0A7X6Y6K2-F1
#
_cell.length_a   1.000
_cell.length_b   1.000
_cell.length_c   1.000
_cell.angle_alpha   90.00
_cell.angle_beta   90.00
_cell.angle_gamma   90.00
#
_symmetry.space_group_name_H-M   'P 1'
#
loop_
_entity.id
_entity.type
_entity.pdbx_description
1 polymer ?
#
loop_
_entity_poly.entity_id
_entity_poly.type
_entity_poly.pdbx_seq_one_letter_code
_entity_poly.pdbx_strand_id
1 'polypeptide(L)'
;MSLQTFYLGDLNPGSWQEVFVFCLQYADRFSARFLQNDEEMSEGFNAFFRLPGIEVSGWLGMPNGIEINGPLTEEARELLYQLQEPAFYGERPELWDVKLFSQGREILSIGDFTQRLIHLTDEELDFLIAQEIDFSDWEAIAMAVAESETDFPVEWDEEDLREVAEIISRWLSSDKKH
;
A
#
# COMPACT_ATOMS: atom_id res chain seq x y z
N MET A 1 -1.08 6.71 -22.51
CA MET A 1 -0.04 5.92 -21.82
C MET A 1 -0.70 4.62 -21.44
N SER A 2 -0.16 3.48 -21.89
CA SER A 2 -0.63 2.18 -21.39
C SER A 2 -0.08 1.99 -19.98
N LEU A 3 -0.91 1.47 -19.07
CA LEU A 3 -0.48 1.04 -17.74
C LEU A 3 -0.48 -0.48 -17.72
N GLN A 4 0.65 -1.07 -17.36
CA GLN A 4 0.84 -2.51 -17.27
C GLN A 4 1.04 -2.89 -15.82
N THR A 5 0.36 -3.95 -15.38
CA THR A 5 0.48 -4.49 -14.02
C THR A 5 1.21 -5.82 -14.09
N PHE A 6 2.21 -6.00 -13.23
CA PHE A 6 2.94 -7.25 -13.12
C PHE A 6 2.87 -7.79 -11.70
N TYR A 7 2.67 -9.10 -11.58
CA TYR A 7 2.89 -9.85 -10.36
C TYR A 7 4.32 -10.37 -10.33
N LEU A 8 5.02 -10.07 -9.24
CA LEU A 8 6.44 -10.40 -9.10
C LEU A 8 6.67 -11.77 -8.44
N GLY A 9 5.62 -12.43 -7.94
CA GLY A 9 5.69 -13.80 -7.42
C GLY A 9 6.86 -14.09 -6.47
N ASP A 10 7.49 -15.25 -6.69
CA ASP A 10 8.69 -15.71 -5.98
C ASP A 10 9.96 -15.16 -6.62
N LEU A 11 9.99 -13.85 -6.87
CA LEU A 11 11.18 -13.19 -7.41
C LEU A 11 12.41 -13.51 -6.54
N ASN A 12 13.55 -13.80 -7.19
CA ASN A 12 14.81 -14.00 -6.50
C ASN A 12 15.09 -12.78 -5.58
N PRO A 13 15.48 -12.99 -4.31
CA PRO A 13 15.72 -11.90 -3.37
C PRO A 13 16.62 -10.75 -3.89
N GLY A 14 17.65 -11.06 -4.70
CA GLY A 14 18.52 -10.04 -5.30
C GLY A 14 17.80 -9.13 -6.31
N SER A 15 17.01 -9.73 -7.20
CA SER A 15 16.18 -8.98 -8.16
C SER A 15 15.11 -8.15 -7.44
N TRP A 16 14.64 -8.60 -6.28
CA TRP A 16 13.61 -7.88 -5.53
C TRP A 16 14.15 -6.58 -4.95
N GLN A 17 15.39 -6.58 -4.45
CA GLN A 17 16.04 -5.39 -3.93
C GLN A 17 16.13 -4.28 -5.00
N GLU A 18 16.54 -4.63 -6.22
CA GLU A 18 16.69 -3.67 -7.31
C GLU A 18 15.35 -3.02 -7.68
N VAL A 19 14.30 -3.82 -7.80
CA VAL A 19 12.94 -3.35 -8.08
C VAL A 19 12.43 -2.45 -6.97
N PHE A 20 12.61 -2.86 -5.71
CA PHE A 20 12.14 -2.10 -4.57
C PHE A 20 12.86 -0.74 -4.46
N VAL A 21 14.18 -0.72 -4.68
CA VAL A 21 14.98 0.53 -4.70
C VAL A 21 14.52 1.44 -5.82
N PHE A 22 14.28 0.91 -7.02
CA PHE A 22 13.71 1.69 -8.12
C PHE A 22 12.39 2.35 -7.72
N CYS A 23 11.45 1.59 -7.15
CA CYS A 23 10.16 2.14 -6.72
C CYS A 23 10.32 3.20 -5.61
N LEU A 24 11.21 2.99 -4.64
CA LEU A 24 11.49 3.98 -3.59
C LEU A 24 12.06 5.30 -4.14
N GLN A 25 12.87 5.24 -5.19
CA GLN A 25 13.43 6.44 -5.83
C GLN A 25 12.38 7.20 -6.65
N TYR A 26 11.45 6.48 -7.26
CA TYR A 26 10.45 7.05 -8.16
C TYR A 26 9.18 7.55 -7.45
N ALA A 27 8.84 6.98 -6.29
CA ALA A 27 7.68 7.38 -5.52
C ALA A 27 7.89 8.71 -4.77
N ASP A 28 6.76 9.42 -4.59
CA ASP A 28 6.66 10.65 -3.79
C ASP A 28 5.82 10.48 -2.52
N ARG A 29 5.04 9.39 -2.40
CA ARG A 29 4.20 9.08 -1.24
C ARG A 29 4.15 7.58 -0.94
N PHE A 30 3.78 7.27 0.30
CA PHE A 30 3.50 5.91 0.74
C PHE A 30 2.16 5.82 1.50
N SER A 31 1.61 4.60 1.54
CA SER A 31 0.59 4.16 2.50
C SER A 31 1.06 2.85 3.10
N ALA A 32 1.13 2.74 4.43
CA ALA A 32 1.51 1.52 5.13
C ALA A 32 0.38 1.11 6.09
N ARG A 33 0.03 -0.17 6.11
CA ARG A 33 -1.10 -0.70 6.89
C ARG A 33 -0.66 -1.73 7.91
N PHE A 34 -1.32 -1.68 9.07
CA PHE A 34 -1.01 -2.53 10.21
C PHE A 34 -2.29 -2.93 10.95
N LEU A 35 -2.22 -4.00 11.74
CA LEU A 35 -3.24 -4.36 12.72
C LEU A 35 -2.79 -3.95 14.13
N GLN A 36 -3.65 -3.25 14.84
CA GLN A 36 -3.40 -2.71 16.18
C GLN A 36 -3.36 -3.76 17.29
N ASN A 37 -3.75 -5.02 17.00
CA ASN A 37 -3.89 -6.09 17.99
C ASN A 37 -2.77 -7.13 17.95
N ASP A 38 -1.76 -6.99 17.10
CA ASP A 38 -0.55 -7.81 17.27
C ASP A 38 0.12 -7.34 18.57
N GLU A 39 0.23 -8.23 19.55
CA GLU A 39 0.72 -7.95 20.92
C GLU A 39 2.14 -7.35 20.96
N GLU A 40 2.80 -7.25 19.82
CA GLU A 40 4.06 -6.56 19.60
C GLU A 40 3.93 -5.67 18.37
N MET A 41 3.39 -4.46 18.55
CA MET A 41 3.63 -3.38 17.59
C MET A 41 5.15 -3.20 17.49
N SER A 42 5.75 -3.71 16.40
CA SER A 42 7.20 -3.82 16.27
C SER A 42 7.87 -2.45 16.42
N GLU A 43 9.17 -2.44 16.76
CA GLU A 43 9.93 -1.18 16.76
C GLU A 43 9.86 -0.49 15.39
N GLY A 44 9.81 -1.28 14.30
CA GLY A 44 9.61 -0.81 12.94
C GLY A 44 8.28 -0.08 12.72
N PHE A 45 7.19 -0.61 13.25
CA PHE A 45 5.90 0.08 13.21
C PHE A 45 5.93 1.42 13.96
N ASN A 46 6.51 1.44 15.18
CA ASN A 46 6.57 2.65 15.99
C ASN A 46 7.44 3.75 15.35
N ALA A 47 8.36 3.38 14.46
CA ALA A 47 9.19 4.33 13.73
C ALA A 47 8.38 5.21 12.76
N PHE A 48 7.26 4.73 12.21
CA PHE A 48 6.42 5.52 11.31
C PHE A 48 5.87 6.78 11.96
N PHE A 49 5.49 6.74 13.25
CA PHE A 49 4.98 7.90 13.97
C PHE A 49 5.99 9.03 14.17
N ARG A 50 7.27 8.77 13.90
CA ARG A 50 8.34 9.78 13.97
C ARG A 50 8.57 10.47 12.62
N LEU A 51 7.96 9.97 11.54
CA LEU A 51 8.11 10.55 10.21
C LEU A 51 7.36 11.89 10.11
N PRO A 52 7.94 12.89 9.44
CA PRO A 52 7.30 14.18 9.26
C PRO A 52 6.15 14.10 8.25
N GLY A 53 5.05 14.79 8.54
CA GLY A 53 3.94 14.96 7.58
C GLY A 53 3.10 13.70 7.34
N ILE A 54 3.14 12.74 8.26
CA ILE A 54 2.24 11.58 8.20
C ILE A 54 0.80 11.93 8.59
N GLU A 55 -0.12 11.15 8.05
CA GLU A 55 -1.54 11.14 8.35
C GLU A 55 -1.93 9.72 8.77
N VAL A 56 -2.68 9.58 9.85
CA VAL A 56 -3.10 8.28 10.38
C VAL A 56 -4.61 8.18 10.32
N SER A 57 -5.10 7.10 9.72
CA SER A 57 -6.53 6.80 9.58
C SER A 57 -6.81 5.33 9.90
N GLY A 58 -8.09 4.98 10.02
CA GLY A 58 -8.50 3.58 10.11
C GLY A 58 -8.37 2.89 8.75
N TRP A 59 -7.92 1.64 8.73
CA TRP A 59 -7.94 0.82 7.53
C TRP A 59 -9.38 0.40 7.22
N LEU A 60 -9.93 0.95 6.14
CA LEU A 60 -11.30 0.67 5.71
C LEU A 60 -11.53 -0.84 5.51
N GLY A 61 -12.58 -1.37 6.14
CA GLY A 61 -12.94 -2.79 6.06
C GLY A 61 -12.16 -3.71 7.00
N MET A 62 -11.17 -3.19 7.75
CA MET A 62 -10.36 -3.96 8.68
C MET A 62 -10.52 -3.44 10.12
N PRO A 63 -11.30 -4.12 10.99
CA PRO A 63 -11.41 -3.75 12.40
C PRO A 63 -10.05 -3.75 13.10
N ASN A 64 -9.75 -2.67 13.83
CA ASN A 64 -8.44 -2.43 14.46
C ASN A 64 -7.28 -2.32 13.46
N GLY A 65 -7.56 -2.17 12.17
CA GLY A 65 -6.56 -1.84 11.17
C GLY A 65 -6.30 -0.34 11.16
N ILE A 66 -5.04 0.02 10.98
CA ILE A 66 -4.58 1.39 10.84
C ILE A 66 -3.85 1.55 9.52
N GLU A 67 -3.98 2.73 8.95
CA GLU A 67 -3.30 3.13 7.72
C GLU A 67 -2.53 4.42 8.00
N ILE A 68 -1.24 4.38 7.70
CA ILE A 68 -0.32 5.52 7.84
C ILE A 68 0.06 5.97 6.44
N ASN A 69 -0.37 7.16 6.07
CA ASN A 69 -0.06 7.79 4.80
C ASN A 69 0.98 8.88 5.02
N GLY A 70 1.85 9.11 4.05
CA GLY A 70 2.82 10.20 4.18
C GLY A 70 3.60 10.51 2.91
N PRO A 71 4.31 11.63 2.89
CA PRO A 71 5.32 11.89 1.86
C PRO A 71 6.47 10.89 1.99
N LEU A 72 7.00 10.47 0.85
CA LEU A 72 8.20 9.66 0.82
C LEU A 72 9.43 10.59 0.94
N THR A 73 9.79 10.95 2.17
CA THR A 73 11.04 11.69 2.49
C THR A 73 12.25 10.77 2.49
N GLU A 74 13.46 11.29 2.68
CA GLU A 74 14.67 10.47 2.80
C GLU A 74 14.54 9.50 3.99
N GLU A 75 14.08 9.98 5.14
CA GLU A 75 13.86 9.16 6.34
C GLU A 75 12.79 8.09 6.13
N ALA A 76 11.73 8.41 5.39
CA ALA A 76 10.69 7.43 5.05
C ALA A 76 11.23 6.34 4.11
N ARG A 77 12.09 6.69 3.13
CA ARG A 77 12.74 5.71 2.25
C ARG A 77 13.66 4.78 3.04
N GLU A 78 14.47 5.34 3.93
CA GLU A 78 15.37 4.55 4.78
C GLU A 78 14.59 3.59 5.67
N LEU A 79 13.51 4.06 6.32
CA LEU A 79 12.66 3.20 7.15
C LEU A 79 12.06 2.06 6.32
N LEU A 80 11.41 2.37 5.20
CA LEU A 80 10.77 1.35 4.36
C LEU A 80 11.79 0.35 3.80
N TYR A 81 12.98 0.82 3.44
CA TYR A 81 14.09 -0.05 3.05
C TYR A 81 14.49 -1.02 4.17
N GLN A 82 14.71 -0.52 5.39
CA GLN A 82 15.11 -1.36 6.53
C GLN A 82 14.04 -2.41 6.86
N LEU A 83 12.76 -2.04 6.82
CA LEU A 83 11.67 -2.97 7.12
C LEU A 83 11.48 -4.05 6.04
N GLN A 84 11.89 -3.76 4.81
CA GLN A 84 11.85 -4.72 3.70
C GLN A 84 13.15 -5.52 3.57
N GLU A 85 14.26 -5.05 4.13
CA GLU A 85 15.61 -5.62 3.97
C GLU A 85 15.68 -7.15 4.16
N PRO A 86 15.03 -7.77 5.17
CA PRO A 86 15.04 -9.22 5.32
C PRO A 86 14.58 -9.97 4.06
N ALA A 87 13.61 -9.43 3.32
CA ALA A 87 13.11 -10.05 2.09
C ALA A 87 14.15 -10.08 0.96
N PHE A 88 15.16 -9.20 0.97
CA PHE A 88 16.27 -9.22 0.00
C PHE A 88 17.23 -10.39 0.23
N TYR A 89 17.09 -11.08 1.36
CA TYR A 89 17.86 -12.27 1.69
C TYR A 89 16.98 -13.54 1.83
N GLY A 90 15.70 -13.45 1.46
CA GLY A 90 14.74 -14.56 1.55
C GLY A 90 14.18 -14.77 2.96
N GLU A 91 14.34 -13.80 3.85
CA GLU A 91 13.78 -13.79 5.20
C GLU A 91 12.44 -13.02 5.24
N ARG A 92 11.69 -13.18 6.32
CA ARG A 92 10.39 -12.51 6.48
C ARG A 92 10.60 -11.02 6.83
N PRO A 93 10.10 -10.06 6.03
CA PRO A 93 10.19 -8.64 6.35
C PRO A 93 9.23 -8.25 7.49
N GLU A 94 9.47 -7.10 8.11
CA GLU A 94 8.52 -6.49 9.06
C GLU A 94 7.41 -5.73 8.32
N LEU A 95 7.69 -5.29 7.09
CA LEU A 95 6.74 -4.56 6.26
C LEU A 95 5.67 -5.52 5.73
N TRP A 96 4.46 -5.41 6.29
CA TRP A 96 3.36 -6.32 5.96
C TRP A 96 2.58 -5.87 4.72
N ASP A 97 1.99 -4.67 4.78
CA ASP A 97 1.19 -4.11 3.70
C ASP A 97 1.65 -2.67 3.46
N VAL A 98 2.18 -2.41 2.26
CA VAL A 98 2.63 -1.08 1.85
C VAL A 98 2.29 -0.82 0.39
N LYS A 99 1.98 0.43 0.09
CA LYS A 99 1.81 0.95 -1.25
C LYS A 99 2.71 2.16 -1.45
N LEU A 100 3.34 2.25 -2.61
CA LEU A 100 4.10 3.42 -3.04
C LEU A 100 3.37 4.09 -4.19
N PHE A 101 3.37 5.42 -4.17
CA PHE A 101 2.68 6.25 -5.15
C PHE A 101 3.65 7.26 -5.77
N SER A 102 3.46 7.53 -7.06
CA SER A 102 4.10 8.64 -7.77
C SER A 102 3.01 9.44 -8.49
N GLN A 103 2.94 10.73 -8.22
CA GLN A 103 1.97 11.67 -8.78
C GLN A 103 0.51 11.20 -8.61
N GLY A 104 0.21 10.58 -7.47
CA GLY A 104 -1.12 10.05 -7.14
C GLY A 104 -1.45 8.69 -7.77
N ARG A 105 -0.54 8.08 -8.53
CA ARG A 105 -0.69 6.75 -9.11
C ARG A 105 0.08 5.72 -8.29
N GLU A 106 -0.55 4.59 -7.97
CA GLU A 106 0.13 3.45 -7.36
C GLU A 106 1.17 2.89 -8.32
N ILE A 107 2.41 2.72 -7.85
CA ILE A 107 3.51 2.14 -8.63
C ILE A 107 3.94 0.79 -8.08
N LEU A 108 3.78 0.57 -6.77
CA LEU A 108 4.14 -0.66 -6.09
C LEU A 108 3.11 -0.94 -5.00
N SER A 109 2.73 -2.21 -4.87
CA SER A 109 2.00 -2.73 -3.73
C SER A 109 2.68 -3.99 -3.22
N ILE A 110 2.86 -4.05 -1.91
CA ILE A 110 3.28 -5.22 -1.16
C ILE A 110 2.12 -5.54 -0.23
N GLY A 111 1.56 -6.74 -0.34
CA GLY A 111 0.56 -7.27 0.58
C GLY A 111 1.04 -8.58 1.18
N ASP A 112 0.59 -8.89 2.39
CA ASP A 112 0.92 -10.15 3.05
C ASP A 112 2.42 -10.46 3.05
N PHE A 113 3.25 -9.44 3.33
CA PHE A 113 4.72 -9.46 3.40
C PHE A 113 5.45 -9.67 2.06
N THR A 114 4.90 -10.47 1.15
CA THR A 114 5.61 -10.94 -0.05
C THR A 114 4.81 -10.85 -1.34
N GLN A 115 3.50 -10.59 -1.30
CA GLN A 115 2.69 -10.44 -2.51
C GLN A 115 2.98 -9.09 -3.15
N ARG A 116 3.68 -9.11 -4.28
CA ARG A 116 4.27 -7.93 -4.89
C ARG A 116 3.62 -7.65 -6.24
N LEU A 117 3.04 -6.46 -6.37
CA LEU A 117 2.48 -5.94 -7.62
C LEU A 117 3.20 -4.65 -7.99
N ILE A 118 3.58 -4.51 -9.25
CA ILE A 118 4.16 -3.29 -9.79
C ILE A 118 3.32 -2.79 -10.96
N HIS A 119 3.13 -1.48 -11.04
CA HIS A 119 2.34 -0.82 -12.07
C HIS A 119 3.22 0.16 -12.83
N LEU A 120 3.45 -0.12 -14.11
CA LEU A 120 4.41 0.60 -14.92
C LEU A 120 3.76 1.15 -16.18
N THR A 121 4.14 2.37 -16.53
CA THR A 121 3.90 2.91 -17.86
C THR A 121 4.94 2.37 -18.85
N ASP A 122 4.67 2.50 -20.14
CA ASP A 122 5.62 2.12 -21.18
C ASP A 122 6.98 2.85 -21.03
N GLU A 123 6.97 4.12 -20.60
CA GLU A 123 8.19 4.91 -20.35
C GLU A 123 8.99 4.40 -19.15
N GLU A 124 8.31 3.90 -18.11
CA GLU A 124 8.95 3.32 -16.93
C GLU A 124 9.51 1.93 -17.22
N LEU A 125 8.84 1.15 -18.09
CA LEU A 125 9.39 -0.10 -18.61
C LEU A 125 10.68 0.15 -19.40
N ASP A 126 10.69 1.16 -20.28
CA ASP A 126 11.90 1.56 -21.01
C ASP A 126 13.03 1.96 -20.03
N PHE A 127 12.69 2.60 -18.91
CA PHE A 127 13.67 2.93 -17.88
C PHE A 127 14.23 1.70 -17.18
N LEU A 128 13.40 0.70 -16.85
CA LEU A 128 13.87 -0.57 -16.27
C LEU A 128 14.82 -1.31 -17.23
N ILE A 129 14.49 -1.34 -18.52
CA ILE A 129 15.37 -1.92 -19.56
C ILE A 129 16.72 -1.19 -19.59
N ALA A 130 16.71 0.14 -19.50
CA ALA A 130 17.93 0.95 -19.48
C ALA A 130 18.79 0.75 -18.22
N GLN A 131 18.18 0.32 -17.11
CA GLN A 131 18.89 -0.05 -15.87
C GLN A 131 19.33 -1.52 -15.84
N GLU A 132 19.13 -2.28 -16.93
CA GLU A 132 19.45 -3.71 -17.02
C GLU A 132 18.70 -4.57 -15.98
N ILE A 133 17.55 -4.10 -15.49
CA ILE A 133 16.69 -4.88 -14.59
C ILE A 133 15.97 -5.95 -15.40
N ASP A 134 16.19 -7.21 -15.04
CA ASP A 134 15.54 -8.34 -15.70
C ASP A 134 14.12 -8.56 -15.15
N PHE A 135 13.14 -8.50 -16.05
CA PHE A 135 11.72 -8.71 -15.75
C PHE A 135 11.10 -9.83 -16.60
N SER A 136 11.91 -10.72 -17.21
CA SER A 136 11.41 -11.82 -18.04
C SER A 136 10.48 -12.77 -17.31
N ASP A 137 10.67 -12.89 -15.99
CA ASP A 137 9.94 -13.81 -15.12
C ASP A 137 8.72 -13.17 -14.46
N TRP A 138 8.42 -11.90 -14.78
CA TRP A 138 7.30 -11.19 -14.20
C TRP A 138 6.00 -11.59 -14.91
N GLU A 139 4.98 -11.91 -14.13
CA GLU A 139 3.69 -12.31 -14.68
C GLU A 139 2.85 -11.07 -14.97
N ALA A 140 2.67 -10.74 -16.25
CA ALA A 140 1.75 -9.67 -16.65
C ALA A 140 0.32 -10.05 -16.25
N ILE A 141 -0.29 -9.24 -15.39
CA ILE A 141 -1.70 -9.37 -15.05
C ILE A 141 -2.48 -8.47 -16.00
N ALA A 142 -3.34 -9.09 -16.80
CA ALA A 142 -4.44 -8.37 -17.40
C ALA A 142 -5.40 -7.95 -16.28
N MET A 143 -5.13 -6.80 -15.67
CA MET A 143 -6.18 -6.09 -14.97
C MET A 143 -7.18 -5.77 -16.07
N ALA A 144 -8.33 -6.46 -16.06
CA ALA A 144 -9.51 -5.85 -16.61
C ALA A 144 -9.57 -4.51 -15.90
N VAL A 145 -9.25 -3.44 -16.63
CA VAL A 145 -9.62 -2.11 -16.22
C VAL A 145 -11.11 -2.29 -16.02
N ALA A 146 -11.55 -2.36 -14.76
CA ALA A 146 -12.86 -1.90 -14.47
C ALA A 146 -12.79 -0.46 -14.95
N GLU A 147 -13.13 -0.24 -16.23
CA GLU A 147 -13.80 0.98 -16.61
C GLU A 147 -14.78 1.15 -15.47
N SER A 148 -14.67 2.26 -14.75
CA SER A 148 -15.62 2.59 -13.71
C SER A 148 -16.99 2.48 -14.36
N GLU A 149 -17.62 1.31 -14.20
CA GLU A 149 -18.92 1.00 -14.74
C GLU A 149 -19.86 1.73 -13.81
N THR A 150 -19.93 3.04 -14.02
CA THR A 150 -20.93 3.96 -13.55
C THR A 150 -21.04 4.09 -12.02
N ASP A 151 -21.31 5.32 -11.59
CA ASP A 151 -22.16 5.56 -10.43
C ASP A 151 -23.39 4.65 -10.57
N PHE A 152 -23.37 3.46 -9.97
CA PHE A 152 -24.61 2.89 -9.50
C PHE A 152 -24.97 3.72 -8.28
N PRO A 153 -26.00 4.58 -8.33
CA PRO A 153 -26.57 5.05 -7.08
C PRO A 153 -26.91 3.79 -6.30
N VAL A 154 -26.24 3.59 -5.16
CA VAL A 154 -26.72 2.65 -4.17
C VAL A 154 -28.13 3.12 -3.86
N GLU A 155 -29.15 2.40 -4.33
CA GLU A 155 -30.52 2.65 -3.93
C GLU A 155 -30.63 2.17 -2.49
N TRP A 156 -30.27 3.05 -1.56
CA TRP A 156 -30.53 2.84 -0.14
C TRP A 156 -32.04 2.77 0.03
N ASP A 157 -32.56 1.63 0.47
CA ASP A 157 -33.95 1.56 0.83
C ASP A 157 -34.21 2.23 2.20
N GLU A 158 -35.49 2.38 2.57
CA GLU A 158 -35.84 3.02 3.84
C GLU A 158 -35.31 2.25 5.06
N GLU A 159 -35.01 0.96 4.93
CA GLU A 159 -34.47 0.11 6.00
C GLU A 159 -32.98 0.37 6.18
N ASP A 160 -32.21 0.41 5.08
CA ASP A 160 -30.77 0.74 5.08
C ASP A 160 -30.51 2.14 5.66
N LEU A 161 -31.31 3.14 5.25
CA LEU A 161 -31.21 4.50 5.77
C LEU A 161 -31.52 4.56 7.27
N ARG A 162 -32.43 3.70 7.75
CA ARG A 162 -32.79 3.64 9.18
C ARG A 162 -31.68 3.02 10.01
N GLU A 163 -31.03 1.96 9.52
CA GLU A 163 -29.90 1.34 10.20
C GLU A 163 -28.71 2.31 10.32
N VAL A 164 -28.37 3.01 9.23
CA VAL A 164 -27.30 4.03 9.27
C VAL A 164 -27.65 5.18 10.21
N ALA A 165 -28.90 5.65 10.20
CA ALA A 165 -29.34 6.71 11.10
C ALA A 165 -29.27 6.28 12.59
N GLU A 166 -29.57 5.02 12.90
CA GLU A 166 -29.41 4.47 14.25
C GLU A 166 -27.94 4.37 14.67
N ILE A 167 -27.06 3.93 13.76
CA ILE A 167 -25.60 3.86 14.00
C ILE A 167 -25.03 5.26 14.28
N ILE A 168 -25.37 6.25 13.45
CA ILE A 168 -24.93 7.64 13.62
C ILE A 168 -25.47 8.23 14.94
N SER A 169 -26.76 8.00 15.24
CA SER A 169 -27.39 8.50 16.48
C SER A 169 -26.73 7.90 17.74
N ARG A 170 -26.35 6.63 17.68
CA ARG A 170 -25.65 5.93 18.77
C ARG A 170 -24.22 6.44 18.96
N TRP A 171 -23.52 6.75 17.87
CA TRP A 171 -22.21 7.41 17.91
C TRP A 171 -22.29 8.79 18.55
N LEU A 172 -23.18 9.66 18.06
CA LEU A 172 -23.35 11.02 18.57
C LEU A 172 -23.86 11.09 20.02
N SER A 173 -24.54 10.03 20.49
CA SER A 173 -24.99 9.92 21.88
C SER A 173 -23.91 9.41 22.83
N SER A 174 -22.86 8.77 22.30
CA SER A 174 -21.74 8.24 23.09
C SER A 174 -20.72 9.33 23.44
N ASP A 175 -20.66 10.42 22.66
CA ASP A 175 -19.77 11.57 22.90
C ASP A 175 -20.25 12.55 24.00
N LYS A 176 -21.40 12.29 24.65
CA LYS A 176 -21.91 13.15 25.75
C LYS A 176 -21.63 12.62 27.17
N LYS A 177 -20.70 11.67 27.32
CA LYS A 177 -20.19 11.26 28.64
C LYS A 177 -18.69 11.51 28.75
N HIS A 178 -18.32 12.79 28.80
CA HIS A 178 -17.18 13.27 29.59
C HIS A 178 -17.42 14.72 30.02
#